data_AF-A0A7S1T988-F1
#
_entry.id   AF-A0A7S1T988-F1
#
_cell.length_a   1.000
_cell.length_b   1.000
_cell.length_c   1.000
_cell.angle_alpha   90.00
_cell.angle_beta   90.00
_cell.angle_gamma   90.00
#
_symmetry.space_group_name_H-M   'P 1'
#
loop_
_entity.id
_entity.type
_entity.pdbx_description
1 polymer ?
#
loop_
_entity_poly.entity_id
_entity_poly.type
_entity_poly.pdbx_seq_one_letter_code
_entity_poly.pdbx_strand_id
1 'polypeptide(L)'
;AAAIHDAGHPGVDNNFMIQQEDDLARNFNDQHVLEMHSLNLTLRVMHDNPEMNFLEGSHLSGKSNWLMFKSAVTKIVLATDMGQHFELVAKFGTTLADLRPDHEDYEKRVNTHLHLVLQMAMKVADP
;
A
#
# COMPACT_ATOMS: atom_id res chain seq x y z
N ALA A 1 -2.42 5.96 3.62
CA ALA A 1 -1.73 4.66 3.75
C ALA A 1 -1.31 4.43 5.19
N ALA A 2 -0.37 5.20 5.75
CA ALA A 2 0.05 5.05 7.16
C ALA A 2 -1.10 4.97 8.16
N ALA A 3 -2.08 5.87 8.09
CA ALA A 3 -3.23 5.87 8.99
C ALA A 3 -4.12 4.62 8.94
N ILE A 4 -3.97 3.75 7.93
CA ILE A 4 -4.91 2.66 7.66
C ILE A 4 -4.27 1.28 7.48
N HIS A 5 -2.94 1.17 7.46
CA HIS A 5 -2.26 -0.07 7.04
C HIS A 5 -2.59 -1.28 7.93
N ASP A 6 -2.82 -1.04 9.23
CA ASP A 6 -3.23 -2.04 10.23
C ASP A 6 -4.70 -1.92 10.69
N ALA A 7 -5.55 -1.27 9.90
CA ALA A 7 -6.97 -1.11 10.25
C ALA A 7 -7.66 -2.47 10.40
N GLY A 8 -8.15 -2.79 11.62
CA GLY A 8 -8.83 -4.06 11.88
C GLY A 8 -7.89 -5.25 12.08
N HIS A 9 -6.61 -5.02 12.35
CA HIS A 9 -5.63 -6.07 12.59
C HIS A 9 -6.07 -7.01 13.76
N PRO A 10 -6.15 -8.33 13.55
CA PRO A 10 -6.67 -9.30 14.54
C PRO A 10 -5.64 -9.70 15.62
N GLY A 11 -4.39 -9.27 15.48
CA GLY A 11 -3.30 -9.60 16.41
C GLY A 11 -2.59 -10.92 16.11
N VAL A 12 -2.80 -11.47 14.91
CA VAL A 12 -2.13 -12.67 14.37
C VAL A 12 -1.57 -12.33 12.99
N ASP A 13 -0.64 -13.13 12.48
CA ASP A 13 0.02 -12.89 11.19
C ASP A 13 -0.70 -13.57 10.00
N ASN A 14 -0.28 -13.22 8.77
CA ASN A 14 -0.81 -13.78 7.53
C ASN A 14 -0.73 -15.32 7.50
N ASN A 15 0.37 -15.91 7.99
CA ASN A 15 0.59 -17.36 7.96
C ASN A 15 -0.40 -18.10 8.86
N PHE A 16 -0.66 -17.56 10.05
CA PHE A 16 -1.65 -18.11 10.97
C PHE A 16 -3.04 -18.13 10.32
N MET A 17 -3.46 -17.02 9.72
CA MET A 17 -4.77 -16.91 9.05
C MET A 17 -4.92 -17.93 7.90
N ILE A 18 -3.86 -18.11 7.10
CA ILE A 18 -3.82 -19.12 6.03
C ILE A 18 -3.92 -20.54 6.60
N GLN A 19 -3.14 -20.86 7.64
CA GLN A 19 -3.16 -22.18 8.27
C GLN A 19 -4.50 -22.54 8.91
N GLN A 20 -5.24 -21.55 9.39
CA GLN A 20 -6.58 -21.74 9.97
C GLN A 20 -7.70 -21.75 8.93
N GLU A 21 -7.37 -21.65 7.62
CA GLU A 21 -8.35 -21.51 6.55
C GLU A 21 -9.34 -20.36 6.82
N ASP A 22 -8.85 -19.25 7.38
CA ASP A 22 -9.67 -18.09 7.74
C ASP A 22 -10.40 -17.55 6.49
N ASP A 23 -11.61 -17.00 6.69
CA ASP A 23 -12.40 -16.44 5.59
C ASP A 23 -11.64 -15.32 4.85
N LEU A 24 -10.84 -14.50 5.55
CA LEU A 24 -10.04 -13.45 4.93
C LEU A 24 -8.94 -14.04 4.05
N ALA A 25 -8.25 -15.09 4.51
CA ALA A 25 -7.23 -15.77 3.72
C ALA A 25 -7.83 -16.34 2.43
N ARG A 26 -8.99 -17.00 2.53
CA ARG A 26 -9.76 -17.50 1.38
C ARG A 26 -10.19 -16.38 0.43
N ASN A 27 -10.73 -15.28 0.96
CA ASN A 27 -11.20 -14.16 0.14
C ASN A 27 -10.08 -13.45 -0.64
N PHE A 28 -8.86 -13.45 -0.10
CA PHE A 28 -7.69 -12.83 -0.73
C PHE A 28 -6.74 -13.85 -1.37
N ASN A 29 -7.15 -15.11 -1.49
CA ASN A 29 -6.34 -16.21 -2.05
C ASN A 29 -4.93 -16.25 -1.46
N ASP A 30 -4.84 -16.12 -0.14
CA ASP A 30 -3.60 -16.15 0.64
C ASP A 30 -2.59 -15.03 0.32
N GLN A 31 -2.99 -13.99 -0.42
CA GLN A 31 -2.13 -12.87 -0.79
C GLN A 31 -2.41 -11.63 0.06
N HIS A 32 -1.38 -11.13 0.75
CA HIS A 32 -1.43 -9.89 1.53
C HIS A 32 -2.66 -9.82 2.45
N VAL A 33 -2.97 -10.92 3.15
CA VAL A 33 -4.29 -11.15 3.73
C VAL A 33 -4.72 -10.00 4.65
N LEU A 34 -3.83 -9.61 5.57
CA LEU A 34 -4.07 -8.55 6.53
C LEU A 34 -4.03 -7.16 5.88
N GLU A 35 -3.08 -6.90 4.99
CA GLU A 35 -2.93 -5.59 4.33
C GLU A 35 -4.14 -5.30 3.41
N MET A 36 -4.63 -6.34 2.73
CA MET A 36 -5.82 -6.29 1.88
C MET A 36 -7.09 -6.16 2.72
N HIS A 37 -7.13 -6.78 3.91
CA HIS A 37 -8.22 -6.57 4.87
C HIS A 37 -8.30 -5.10 5.32
N SER A 38 -7.18 -4.54 5.79
CA SER A 38 -7.08 -3.16 6.27
C SER A 38 -7.50 -2.14 5.20
N LEU A 39 -7.03 -2.35 3.96
CA LEU A 39 -7.41 -1.54 2.82
C LEU A 39 -8.91 -1.64 2.52
N ASN A 40 -9.46 -2.86 2.43
CA ASN A 40 -10.87 -3.06 2.10
C ASN A 40 -11.80 -2.52 3.19
N LEU A 41 -11.46 -2.70 4.47
CA LEU A 41 -12.20 -2.15 5.59
C LEU A 41 -12.31 -0.63 5.47
N THR A 42 -11.19 0.04 5.24
CA THR A 42 -11.14 1.50 5.09
C THR A 42 -11.97 1.98 3.90
N LEU A 43 -11.76 1.37 2.72
CA LEU A 43 -12.47 1.76 1.50
C LEU A 43 -13.98 1.54 1.62
N ARG A 44 -14.39 0.46 2.28
CA ARG A 44 -15.80 0.18 2.56
C ARG A 44 -16.40 1.24 3.47
N VAL A 45 -15.71 1.63 4.56
CA VAL A 45 -16.18 2.68 5.46
C VAL A 45 -16.38 4.00 4.71
N MET A 46 -15.43 4.40 3.87
CA MET A 46 -15.54 5.62 3.05
C MET A 46 -16.70 5.55 2.03
N HIS A 47 -16.95 4.37 1.46
CA HIS A 47 -18.01 4.18 0.47
C HIS A 47 -19.41 4.17 1.10
N ASP A 48 -19.57 3.42 2.20
CA ASP A 48 -20.87 3.20 2.82
C ASP A 48 -21.32 4.40 3.68
N ASN A 49 -20.38 5.25 4.10
CA ASN A 49 -20.62 6.43 4.94
C ASN A 49 -20.02 7.67 4.25
N PRO A 50 -20.77 8.38 3.39
CA PRO A 50 -20.27 9.54 2.64
C PRO A 50 -19.67 10.64 3.53
N GLU A 51 -20.15 10.78 4.77
CA GLU A 51 -19.62 11.71 5.77
C GLU A 51 -18.22 11.33 6.29
N MET A 52 -17.83 10.07 6.16
CA MET A 52 -16.50 9.56 6.50
C MET A 52 -15.54 9.61 5.30
N ASN A 53 -16.04 9.92 4.10
CA ASN A 53 -15.21 10.12 2.92
C ASN A 53 -14.48 11.47 2.99
N PHE A 54 -13.29 11.49 3.58
CA PHE A 54 -12.46 12.70 3.68
C PHE A 54 -12.01 13.29 2.33
N LEU A 55 -12.22 12.58 1.22
CA LEU A 55 -11.94 13.08 -0.13
C LEU A 55 -13.15 13.75 -0.79
N GLU A 56 -14.33 13.64 -0.18
CA GLU A 56 -15.56 14.27 -0.67
C GLU A 56 -15.36 15.78 -0.82
N GLY A 57 -15.81 16.35 -1.95
CA GLY A 57 -15.64 17.78 -2.26
C GLY A 57 -14.21 18.24 -2.53
N SER A 58 -13.21 17.37 -2.44
CA SER A 58 -11.82 17.69 -2.80
C SER A 58 -11.56 17.57 -4.30
N HIS A 59 -10.40 18.07 -4.77
CA HIS A 59 -9.94 17.86 -6.15
C HIS A 59 -9.70 16.38 -6.49
N LEU A 60 -9.67 15.48 -5.50
CA LEU A 60 -9.52 14.03 -5.67
C LEU A 60 -10.85 13.29 -5.86
N SER A 61 -12.00 13.96 -5.66
CA SER A 61 -13.33 13.35 -5.79
C SER A 61 -13.68 12.94 -7.23
N GLY A 62 -13.05 13.55 -8.24
CA GLY A 62 -13.22 13.16 -9.63
C GLY A 62 -12.74 11.74 -9.90
N LYS A 63 -13.51 10.96 -10.68
CA LYS A 63 -13.28 9.53 -10.95
C LYS A 63 -11.83 9.16 -11.30
N SER A 64 -11.18 9.94 -12.17
CA SER A 64 -9.78 9.69 -12.57
C SER A 64 -8.82 9.86 -11.39
N ASN A 65 -8.95 10.97 -10.65
CA ASN A 65 -8.09 11.27 -9.51
C ASN A 65 -8.32 10.29 -8.36
N TRP A 66 -9.56 9.89 -8.13
CA TRP A 66 -9.91 8.83 -7.18
C TRP A 66 -9.22 7.51 -7.53
N LEU A 67 -9.26 7.08 -8.80
CA LEU A 67 -8.61 5.84 -9.23
C LEU A 67 -7.08 5.91 -9.06
N MET A 68 -6.47 7.07 -9.34
CA MET A 68 -5.04 7.29 -9.10
C MET A 68 -4.71 7.24 -7.61
N PHE A 69 -5.48 7.94 -6.78
CA PHE A 69 -5.33 7.94 -5.32
C PHE A 69 -5.46 6.52 -4.75
N LYS A 70 -6.55 5.82 -5.10
CA LYS A 70 -6.81 4.45 -4.66
C LYS A 70 -5.66 3.53 -5.07
N SER A 71 -5.21 3.60 -6.32
CA SER A 71 -4.08 2.79 -6.83
C SER A 71 -2.79 3.06 -6.05
N ALA A 72 -2.47 4.33 -5.77
CA ALA A 72 -1.29 4.70 -4.99
C ALA A 72 -1.39 4.17 -3.55
N VAL A 73 -2.51 4.39 -2.86
CA VAL A 73 -2.72 3.91 -1.49
C VAL A 73 -2.67 2.39 -1.43
N THR A 74 -3.31 1.68 -2.36
CA THR A 74 -3.26 0.22 -2.45
C THR A 74 -1.82 -0.28 -2.54
N LYS A 75 -1.03 0.25 -3.47
CA LYS A 75 0.38 -0.18 -3.63
C LYS A 75 1.23 0.07 -2.39
N ILE A 76 0.96 1.17 -1.68
CA ILE A 76 1.71 1.54 -0.48
C ILE A 76 1.31 0.64 0.70
N VAL A 77 0.02 0.36 0.89
CA VAL A 77 -0.46 -0.52 1.97
C VAL A 77 -0.03 -1.97 1.72
N LEU A 78 -0.18 -2.50 0.50
CA LEU A 78 0.26 -3.88 0.21
C LEU A 78 1.77 -4.07 0.37
N ALA A 79 2.56 -2.99 0.30
CA ALA A 79 3.99 -3.05 0.55
C ALA A 79 4.35 -3.15 2.03
N THR A 80 3.42 -2.98 2.97
CA THR A 80 3.70 -3.23 4.39
C THR A 80 3.80 -4.73 4.69
N ASP A 81 3.23 -5.60 3.83
CA ASP A 81 3.39 -7.04 3.94
C ASP A 81 4.89 -7.43 4.03
N MET A 82 5.23 -8.10 5.13
CA MET A 82 6.58 -8.56 5.40
C MET A 82 6.99 -9.75 4.54
N GLY A 83 6.03 -10.48 3.95
CA GLY A 83 6.29 -11.47 2.90
C GLY A 83 6.94 -10.87 1.64
N GLN A 84 6.74 -9.58 1.39
CA GLN A 84 7.32 -8.85 0.25
C GLN A 84 8.61 -8.11 0.60
N HIS A 85 9.07 -8.16 1.86
CA HIS A 85 10.16 -7.31 2.36
C HIS A 85 11.42 -7.42 1.51
N PHE A 86 11.94 -8.64 1.34
CA PHE A 86 13.22 -8.85 0.66
C PHE A 86 13.16 -8.49 -0.83
N GLU A 87 12.04 -8.77 -1.50
CA GLU A 87 11.86 -8.41 -2.90
C GLU A 87 11.88 -6.88 -3.09
N LEU A 88 11.14 -6.15 -2.26
CA LEU A 88 11.07 -4.69 -2.32
C LEU A 88 12.42 -4.04 -2.00
N VAL A 89 13.14 -4.53 -0.99
CA VAL A 89 14.48 -4.04 -0.65
C VAL A 89 15.47 -4.29 -1.79
N ALA A 90 15.45 -5.48 -2.41
CA ALA A 90 16.31 -5.78 -3.55
C ALA A 90 16.01 -4.85 -4.74
N LYS A 91 14.73 -4.66 -5.07
CA LYS A 91 14.28 -3.75 -6.12
C LYS A 91 14.64 -2.29 -5.83
N PHE A 92 14.60 -1.88 -4.57
CA PHE A 92 15.05 -0.55 -4.16
C PHE A 92 16.55 -0.38 -4.36
N GLY A 93 17.35 -1.39 -4.00
CA GLY A 93 18.80 -1.38 -4.23
C GLY A 93 19.17 -1.19 -5.70
N THR A 94 18.51 -1.92 -6.62
CA THR A 94 18.74 -1.75 -8.06
C THR A 94 18.31 -0.36 -8.55
N THR A 95 17.18 0.15 -8.05
CA THR A 95 16.67 1.47 -8.40
C THR A 95 17.61 2.59 -7.95
N LEU A 96 18.21 2.49 -6.76
CA LEU A 96 19.18 3.47 -6.28
C LEU A 96 20.44 3.53 -7.16
N ALA A 97 20.87 2.40 -7.72
CA ALA A 97 22.00 2.38 -8.64
C ALA A 97 21.71 3.15 -9.95
N ASP A 98 20.43 3.19 -10.36
CA ASP A 98 19.93 3.92 -11.53
C ASP A 98 19.65 5.40 -11.26
N LEU A 99 19.46 5.79 -9.99
CA LEU A 99 19.19 7.16 -9.54
C LEU A 99 20.49 7.90 -9.23
N ARG A 100 21.29 8.18 -10.26
CA ARG A 100 22.50 9.01 -10.10
C ARG A 100 22.16 10.51 -10.23
N PRO A 101 22.53 11.37 -9.25
CA PRO A 101 22.20 12.80 -9.25
C PRO A 101 22.79 13.61 -10.41
N ASP A 102 23.80 13.06 -11.10
CA ASP A 102 24.52 13.67 -12.21
C ASP A 102 23.83 13.45 -13.57
N HIS A 103 22.78 12.64 -13.65
CA HIS A 103 22.06 12.36 -14.88
C HIS A 103 21.01 13.44 -15.17
N GLU A 104 20.95 13.95 -16.42
CA GLU A 104 20.00 15.01 -16.83
C GLU A 104 18.52 14.64 -16.58
N ASP A 105 18.20 13.34 -16.56
CA ASP A 105 16.86 12.80 -16.33
C ASP A 105 16.54 12.50 -14.85
N TYR A 106 17.36 12.96 -13.89
CA TYR A 106 17.24 12.59 -12.48
C TYR A 106 15.81 12.78 -11.93
N GLU A 107 15.19 13.95 -12.11
CA GLU A 107 13.83 14.22 -11.63
C GLU A 107 12.79 13.27 -12.27
N LYS A 108 12.93 12.99 -13.57
CA LYS A 108 12.03 12.09 -14.29
C LYS A 108 12.15 10.65 -13.78
N ARG A 109 13.38 10.20 -13.49
CA ARG A 109 13.65 8.88 -12.91
C ARG A 109 13.12 8.80 -11.48
N VAL A 110 13.34 9.82 -10.66
CA VAL A 110 12.77 9.90 -9.30
C VAL A 110 11.24 9.79 -9.34
N ASN A 111 10.57 10.54 -10.22
CA ASN A 111 9.11 10.45 -10.38
C ASN A 111 8.64 9.06 -10.84
N THR A 112 9.43 8.38 -11.67
CA THR A 112 9.14 6.99 -12.09
C THR A 112 9.22 6.03 -10.91
N HIS A 113 10.13 6.29 -9.96
CA HIS A 113 10.38 5.44 -8.80
C HIS A 113 9.72 5.93 -7.50
N LEU A 114 8.95 7.03 -7.54
CA LEU A 114 8.32 7.64 -6.36
C LEU A 114 7.49 6.64 -5.54
N HIS A 115 6.76 5.75 -6.21
CA HIS A 115 5.99 4.71 -5.53
C HIS A 115 6.87 3.78 -4.69
N LEU A 116 8.03 3.38 -5.23
CA LEU A 116 8.96 2.51 -4.51
C LEU A 116 9.59 3.24 -3.32
N VAL A 117 9.93 4.52 -3.48
CA VAL A 117 10.42 5.35 -2.36
C VAL A 117 9.38 5.45 -1.25
N LEU A 118 8.11 5.68 -1.59
CA LEU A 118 7.01 5.75 -0.61
C LEU A 118 6.76 4.39 0.07
N GLN A 119 6.87 3.28 -0.65
CA GLN A 119 6.77 1.93 -0.10
C GLN A 119 7.90 1.67 0.91
N MET A 120 9.13 2.07 0.60
CA MET A 120 10.27 1.95 1.52
C MET A 120 10.11 2.86 2.74
N ALA A 121 9.63 4.09 2.56
CA ALA A 121 9.35 5.01 3.66
C ALA A 121 8.31 4.43 4.63
N MET A 122 7.25 3.79 4.10
CA MET A 122 6.26 3.08 4.90
C MET A 122 6.87 1.90 5.66
N LYS A 123 7.67 1.05 5.00
CA LYS A 123 8.34 -0.07 5.67
C LYS A 123 9.30 0.33 6.78
N VAL A 124 9.91 1.51 6.69
CA VAL A 124 10.77 2.04 7.77
C VAL A 124 9.94 2.58 8.93
N ALA A 125 8.74 3.10 8.64
CA ALA A 125 7.83 3.64 9.64
C ALA A 125 7.01 2.56 10.38
N ASP A 126 6.98 1.34 9.84
CA ASP A 126 6.22 0.17 10.32
C ASP A 126 7.21 -0.92 10.82
N PRO A 127 7.56 -0.92 12.11
CA PRO A 127 8.65 -1.74 12.68
C PRO A 127 8.27 -3.19 13.04
#